data_AF-A0A6A0GUP4-F1
#
_entry.id   AF-A0A6A0GUP4-F1
#
_cell.length_a   1.000
_cell.length_b   1.000
_cell.length_c   1.000
_cell.angle_alpha   90.00
_cell.angle_beta   90.00
_cell.angle_gamma   90.00
#
_symmetry.space_group_name_H-M   'P 1'
#
loop_
_entity.id
_entity.type
_entity.pdbx_description
1 polymer ?
#
loop_
_entity_poly.entity_id
_entity_poly.type
_entity_poly.pdbx_seq_one_letter_code
_entity_poly.pdbx_strand_id
1 'polypeptide(L)'
;MFVAKCPDHLSLPSLPDNRNLLEYINAVSTETMMVVFASLLFERRILISSRHLHRVSACVQAANALLYPMTWQHIYIPIMPELLLDYLLAPIPFLIGVPDVLMKKVSLDEVGDVVYLNADTNVIRTPFNDLAELPNEVCSQLRRRLSQPGQGMGDSVPRAFLRALVMLIGGQGGSGAWYCSDGIIVVMVLW
;
A
#
# COMPACT_ATOMS: atom_id res chain seq x y z
N MET A 1 38.10 3.68 1.88
CA MET A 1 37.42 2.55 2.55
C MET A 1 35.93 2.84 2.52
N PHE A 2 35.16 2.16 1.66
CA PHE A 2 33.71 2.35 1.59
C PHE A 2 33.06 1.56 2.74
N VAL A 3 32.55 2.27 3.74
CA VAL A 3 31.77 1.67 4.83
C VAL A 3 30.31 1.76 4.42
N ALA A 4 29.79 0.68 3.83
CA ALA A 4 28.35 0.52 3.66
C ALA A 4 27.77 0.09 5.02
N LYS A 5 26.99 0.96 5.66
CA LYS A 5 26.17 0.53 6.81
C LYS A 5 25.14 -0.47 6.29
N CYS A 6 25.07 -1.65 6.92
CA CYS A 6 23.99 -2.60 6.68
C CYS A 6 22.66 -1.90 7.01
N PRO A 7 21.69 -1.83 6.09
CA PRO A 7 20.37 -1.27 6.40
C PRO A 7 19.71 -2.07 7.52
N ASP A 8 19.25 -1.38 8.57
CA ASP A 8 18.51 -2.02 9.64
C ASP A 8 17.06 -2.28 9.18
N HIS A 9 16.72 -3.55 8.97
CA HIS A 9 15.40 -3.98 8.48
C HIS A 9 14.26 -3.73 9.49
N LEU A 10 14.58 -3.39 10.74
CA LEU A 10 13.61 -3.05 11.79
C LEU A 10 13.43 -1.54 11.97
N SER A 11 14.18 -0.74 11.22
CA SER A 11 14.07 0.72 11.25
C SER A 11 13.01 1.21 10.26
N LEU A 12 12.21 2.19 10.68
CA LEU A 12 11.25 2.83 9.78
C LEU A 12 11.98 3.54 8.64
N PRO A 13 11.45 3.49 7.41
CA PRO A 13 12.07 4.18 6.29
C PRO A 13 12.04 5.70 6.54
N SER A 14 13.21 6.33 6.63
CA SER A 14 13.34 7.77 6.84
C SER A 14 13.64 8.52 5.53
N LEU A 15 13.01 9.68 5.37
CA LEU A 15 13.34 10.63 4.32
C LEU A 15 14.52 11.53 4.76
N PRO A 16 15.42 11.92 3.84
CA PRO A 16 15.41 11.68 2.39
C PRO A 16 16.10 10.37 1.96
N ASP A 17 16.61 9.57 2.90
CA ASP A 17 17.44 8.41 2.59
C ASP A 17 16.67 7.34 1.79
N ASN A 18 15.37 7.18 2.05
CA ASN A 18 14.51 6.28 1.30
C ASN A 18 13.91 6.96 0.06
N ARG A 19 14.57 6.80 -1.09
CA ARG A 19 14.14 7.35 -2.38
C ARG A 19 12.79 6.81 -2.86
N ASN A 20 12.46 5.56 -2.53
CA ASN A 20 11.20 4.95 -2.96
C ASN A 20 10.00 5.60 -2.26
N LEU A 21 10.12 5.77 -0.94
CA LEU A 21 9.12 6.45 -0.13
C LEU A 21 8.97 7.92 -0.56
N LEU A 22 10.08 8.60 -0.86
CA LEU A 22 10.06 9.98 -1.34
C LEU A 22 9.28 10.09 -2.66
N GLU A 23 9.58 9.22 -3.62
CA GLU A 23 8.88 9.21 -4.91
C GLU A 23 7.39 8.90 -4.74
N TYR A 24 7.04 7.96 -3.86
CA TYR A 24 5.64 7.61 -3.58
C TYR A 24 4.86 8.79 -2.99
N ILE A 25 5.39 9.48 -1.99
CA ILE A 25 4.75 10.64 -1.37
C ILE A 25 4.60 11.80 -2.37
N ASN A 26 5.58 11.96 -3.27
CA ASN A 26 5.52 13.01 -4.30
C ASN A 26 4.53 12.68 -5.43
N ALA A 27 4.38 11.40 -5.77
CA ALA A 27 3.53 10.95 -6.87
C ALA A 27 2.07 10.71 -6.45
N VAL A 28 1.83 10.27 -5.21
CA VAL A 28 0.53 9.77 -4.73
C VAL A 28 -0.05 10.71 -3.68
N SER A 29 -1.34 11.07 -3.82
CA SER A 29 -1.98 12.00 -2.88
C SER A 29 -2.31 11.30 -1.58
N THR A 30 -2.47 12.06 -0.50
CA THR A 30 -2.86 11.53 0.81
C THR A 30 -4.09 10.63 0.75
N GLU A 31 -5.12 11.03 0.00
CA GLU A 31 -6.35 10.22 -0.15
C GLU A 31 -6.04 8.87 -0.77
N THR A 32 -5.34 8.90 -1.90
CA THR A 32 -5.00 7.71 -2.67
C THR A 32 -4.07 6.79 -1.87
N MET A 33 -3.12 7.34 -1.11
CA MET A 33 -2.28 6.56 -0.20
C MET A 33 -3.11 5.84 0.86
N MET A 34 -4.12 6.50 1.44
CA MET A 34 -5.01 5.89 2.43
C MET A 34 -5.86 4.76 1.82
N VAL A 35 -6.38 4.93 0.60
CA VAL A 35 -7.13 3.88 -0.10
C VAL A 35 -6.23 2.68 -0.42
N VAL A 36 -5.02 2.91 -0.95
CA VAL A 36 -4.05 1.82 -1.22
C VAL A 36 -3.70 1.09 0.07
N PHE A 37 -3.45 1.82 1.16
CA PHE A 37 -3.16 1.23 2.46
C PHE A 37 -4.34 0.38 2.97
N ALA A 38 -5.58 0.88 2.90
CA ALA A 38 -6.76 0.10 3.27
C ALA A 38 -6.85 -1.17 2.41
N SER A 39 -6.74 -1.06 1.10
CA SER A 39 -6.79 -2.22 0.21
C SER A 39 -5.67 -3.24 0.44
N LEU A 40 -4.51 -2.83 0.95
CA LEU A 40 -3.47 -3.77 1.40
C LEU A 40 -3.90 -4.52 2.66
N LEU A 41 -4.54 -3.85 3.63
CA LEU A 41 -5.04 -4.50 4.84
C LEU A 41 -6.16 -5.52 4.55
N PHE A 42 -6.94 -5.29 3.50
CA PHE A 42 -7.98 -6.21 3.02
C PHE A 42 -7.46 -7.23 2.00
N GLU A 43 -6.14 -7.33 1.81
CA GLU A 43 -5.50 -8.29 0.90
C GLU A 43 -6.11 -8.23 -0.52
N ARG A 44 -6.37 -7.02 -1.04
CA ARG A 44 -6.93 -6.87 -2.39
C ARG A 44 -5.89 -7.14 -3.48
N ARG A 45 -6.37 -7.39 -4.69
CA ARG A 45 -5.58 -7.37 -5.91
C ARG A 45 -5.31 -5.90 -6.29
N ILE A 46 -4.06 -5.45 -6.23
CA ILE A 46 -3.66 -4.06 -6.41
C ILE A 46 -2.69 -3.92 -7.59
N LEU A 47 -3.04 -3.05 -8.53
CA LEU A 47 -2.23 -2.64 -9.67
C LEU A 47 -1.82 -1.19 -9.55
N ILE A 48 -0.52 -0.92 -9.67
CA ILE A 48 0.02 0.44 -9.73
C ILE A 48 0.69 0.65 -11.08
N SER A 49 0.29 1.70 -11.80
CA SER A 49 0.84 2.02 -13.12
C SER A 49 1.40 3.44 -13.18
N SER A 50 2.38 3.61 -14.07
CA SER A 50 2.96 4.90 -14.44
C SER A 50 3.76 4.74 -15.74
N ARG A 51 3.96 5.84 -16.45
CA ARG A 51 4.85 5.98 -17.61
C ARG A 51 6.32 5.85 -17.23
N HIS A 52 6.66 6.04 -15.95
CA HIS A 52 8.02 5.99 -15.45
C HIS A 52 8.26 4.72 -14.63
N LEU A 53 9.15 3.84 -15.10
CA LEU A 53 9.47 2.57 -14.42
C LEU A 53 9.95 2.76 -12.98
N HIS A 54 10.79 3.77 -12.73
CA HIS A 54 11.27 4.06 -11.37
C HIS A 54 10.10 4.38 -10.44
N ARG A 55 9.14 5.19 -10.88
CA ARG A 55 7.94 5.54 -10.12
C ARG A 55 7.07 4.33 -9.84
N VAL A 56 6.83 3.47 -10.84
CA VAL A 56 6.09 2.21 -10.64
C VAL A 56 6.73 1.37 -9.53
N SER A 57 8.03 1.08 -9.65
CA SER A 57 8.74 0.27 -8.66
C SER A 57 8.80 0.92 -7.27
N ALA A 58 9.01 2.24 -7.23
CA ALA A 58 9.08 3.01 -5.99
C ALA A 58 7.75 3.01 -5.27
N CYS A 59 6.64 3.24 -5.98
CA CYS A 59 5.30 3.23 -5.41
C CYS A 59 4.93 1.85 -4.85
N VAL A 60 5.23 0.77 -5.58
CA VAL A 60 4.96 -0.60 -5.11
C VAL A 60 5.80 -0.93 -3.88
N GLN A 61 7.10 -0.63 -3.90
CA GLN A 61 8.00 -0.87 -2.77
C GLN A 61 7.63 -0.04 -1.54
N ALA A 62 7.28 1.23 -1.74
CA ALA A 62 6.86 2.12 -0.65
C ALA A 62 5.53 1.66 -0.06
N ALA A 63 4.53 1.31 -0.88
CA ALA A 63 3.25 0.80 -0.40
C ALA A 63 3.42 -0.45 0.48
N ASN A 64 4.27 -1.39 0.06
CA ASN A 64 4.62 -2.56 0.88
C ASN A 64 5.36 -2.17 2.17
N ALA A 65 6.30 -1.22 2.12
CA ALA A 65 7.04 -0.77 3.31
C ALA A 65 6.16 -0.06 4.35
N LEU A 66 5.05 0.55 3.93
CA LEU A 66 4.08 1.19 4.84
C LEU A 66 3.26 0.19 5.66
N LEU A 67 3.32 -1.11 5.33
CA LEU A 67 2.71 -2.17 6.14
C LEU A 67 3.51 -2.53 7.40
N TYR A 68 4.73 -2.00 7.57
CA TYR A 68 5.58 -2.31 8.73
C TYR A 68 4.82 -2.19 10.06
N PRO A 69 4.89 -3.21 10.95
CA PRO A 69 5.80 -4.36 10.94
C PRO A 69 5.33 -5.56 10.09
N MET A 70 4.14 -5.49 9.49
CA MET A 70 3.65 -6.51 8.57
C MET A 70 4.42 -6.43 7.24
N THR A 71 4.43 -7.52 6.51
CA THR A 71 4.99 -7.59 5.14
C THR A 71 3.91 -8.10 4.21
N TRP A 72 3.96 -7.86 2.90
CA TRP A 72 3.03 -8.52 1.98
C TRP A 72 3.43 -9.99 1.76
N GLN A 73 2.51 -10.95 1.90
CA GLN A 73 2.77 -12.39 1.81
C GLN A 73 2.39 -13.00 0.46
N HIS A 74 1.61 -12.30 -0.35
CA HIS A 74 1.13 -12.82 -1.63
C HIS A 74 2.03 -12.40 -2.79
N ILE A 75 1.55 -12.54 -4.03
CA ILE A 75 2.32 -12.17 -5.22
C ILE A 75 2.73 -10.70 -5.11
N TYR A 76 4.03 -10.46 -5.24
CA TYR A 76 4.64 -9.14 -5.17
C TYR A 76 5.58 -8.96 -6.36
N ILE A 77 5.20 -8.11 -7.31
CA ILE A 77 5.97 -7.85 -8.54
C ILE A 77 6.11 -6.33 -8.73
N PRO A 78 7.22 -5.71 -8.27
CA PRO A 78 7.40 -4.25 -8.38
C PRO A 78 7.36 -3.69 -9.80
N ILE A 79 7.77 -4.47 -10.79
CA ILE A 79 7.67 -4.14 -12.22
C ILE A 79 7.31 -5.42 -12.97
N MET A 80 6.15 -5.42 -13.62
CA MET A 80 5.66 -6.54 -14.41
C MET A 80 6.41 -6.63 -15.74
N PRO A 81 7.07 -7.76 -16.05
CA PRO A 81 7.57 -8.04 -17.39
C PRO A 81 6.43 -8.47 -18.32
N GLU A 82 6.58 -8.19 -19.62
CA GLU A 82 5.55 -8.48 -20.62
C GLU A 82 5.17 -9.96 -20.72
N LEU A 83 6.15 -10.86 -20.56
CA LEU A 83 5.94 -12.31 -20.65
C LEU A 83 5.01 -12.85 -19.54
N LEU A 84 4.83 -12.10 -18.44
CA LEU A 84 4.06 -12.55 -17.28
C LEU A 84 2.72 -11.82 -17.13
N LEU A 85 2.22 -11.15 -18.18
CA LEU A 85 0.94 -10.41 -18.09
C LEU A 85 -0.25 -11.29 -17.72
N ASP A 86 -0.23 -12.58 -18.06
CA ASP A 86 -1.29 -13.53 -17.69
C ASP A 86 -1.42 -13.72 -16.17
N TYR A 87 -0.37 -13.40 -15.39
CA TYR A 87 -0.44 -13.45 -13.92
C TYR A 87 -1.42 -12.42 -13.34
N LEU A 88 -1.80 -11.39 -14.10
CA LEU A 88 -2.82 -10.43 -13.66
C LEU A 88 -4.19 -11.09 -13.47
N LEU A 89 -4.45 -12.22 -14.13
CA LEU A 89 -5.69 -12.99 -14.02
C LEU A 89 -5.71 -13.93 -12.81
N ALA A 90 -4.65 -13.95 -11.99
CA ALA A 90 -4.60 -14.80 -10.81
C ALA A 90 -5.74 -14.45 -9.83
N PRO A 91 -6.45 -15.46 -9.27
CA PRO A 91 -7.56 -15.23 -8.34
C PRO A 91 -7.08 -14.92 -6.91
N ILE A 92 -5.77 -14.97 -6.65
CA ILE A 92 -5.18 -14.70 -5.35
C ILE A 92 -4.77 -13.22 -5.23
N PRO A 93 -4.68 -12.67 -4.01
CA PRO A 93 -4.20 -11.31 -3.80
C PRO A 93 -2.83 -11.08 -4.45
N PHE A 94 -2.62 -9.87 -4.95
CA PHE A 94 -1.34 -9.48 -5.50
C PHE A 94 -1.11 -7.97 -5.34
N LEU A 95 0.16 -7.58 -5.28
CA LEU A 95 0.61 -6.21 -5.37
C LEU A 95 1.61 -6.10 -6.52
N ILE A 96 1.17 -5.51 -7.62
CA ILE A 96 1.91 -5.53 -8.89
C ILE A 96 2.03 -4.11 -9.46
N GLY A 97 3.24 -3.77 -9.88
CA GLY A 97 3.52 -2.58 -10.66
C GLY A 97 3.52 -2.89 -12.15
N VAL A 98 2.65 -2.24 -12.93
CA VAL A 98 2.56 -2.47 -14.38
C VAL A 98 2.94 -1.19 -15.14
N PRO A 99 3.97 -1.20 -15.99
CA PRO A 99 4.29 -0.06 -16.85
C PRO A 99 3.08 0.37 -17.70
N ASP A 100 2.86 1.67 -17.87
CA ASP A 100 1.71 2.22 -18.64
C ASP A 100 1.62 1.62 -20.06
N VAL A 101 2.78 1.34 -20.68
CA VAL A 101 2.86 0.70 -22.00
C VAL A 101 2.28 -0.72 -22.02
N LEU A 102 2.38 -1.46 -20.91
CA LEU A 102 1.81 -2.79 -20.77
C LEU A 102 0.36 -2.72 -20.30
N MET A 103 0.01 -1.75 -19.45
CA MET A 103 -1.39 -1.52 -19.05
C MET A 103 -2.32 -1.27 -20.24
N LYS A 104 -1.82 -0.67 -21.34
CA LYS A 104 -2.60 -0.49 -22.58
C LYS A 104 -2.95 -1.79 -23.30
N LYS A 105 -2.25 -2.88 -23.00
CA LYS A 105 -2.50 -4.23 -23.54
C LYS A 105 -3.47 -5.04 -22.68
N VAL A 106 -3.85 -4.53 -21.50
CA VAL A 106 -4.65 -5.23 -20.50
C VAL A 106 -5.99 -4.53 -20.33
N SER A 107 -7.09 -5.29 -20.37
CA SER A 107 -8.40 -4.78 -19.97
C SER A 107 -8.60 -4.96 -18.46
N LEU A 108 -8.89 -3.87 -17.72
CA LEU A 108 -9.20 -3.97 -16.29
C LEU A 108 -10.46 -4.83 -16.04
N ASP A 109 -11.41 -4.84 -16.98
CA ASP A 109 -12.62 -5.66 -16.88
C ASP A 109 -12.30 -7.16 -16.96
N GLU A 110 -11.25 -7.55 -17.69
CA GLU A 110 -10.78 -8.94 -17.78
C GLU A 110 -10.04 -9.37 -16.50
N VAL A 111 -9.34 -8.45 -15.84
CA VAL A 111 -8.69 -8.69 -14.54
C VAL A 111 -9.74 -8.88 -13.43
N GLY A 112 -10.90 -8.24 -13.57
CA GLY A 112 -12.03 -8.32 -12.64
C GLY A 112 -11.88 -7.37 -11.46
N ASP A 113 -12.33 -7.79 -10.27
CA ASP A 113 -12.30 -6.94 -9.06
C ASP A 113 -10.86 -6.62 -8.59
N VAL A 114 -10.35 -5.48 -9.04
CA VAL A 114 -8.97 -5.02 -8.82
C VAL A 114 -8.95 -3.54 -8.43
N VAL A 115 -8.03 -3.20 -7.53
CA VAL A 115 -7.71 -1.81 -7.18
C VAL A 115 -6.63 -1.32 -8.13
N TYR A 116 -6.96 -0.36 -8.97
CA TYR A 116 -6.05 0.20 -9.96
C TYR A 116 -5.69 1.64 -9.64
N LEU A 117 -4.39 1.91 -9.49
CA LEU A 117 -3.83 3.25 -9.29
C LEU A 117 -2.97 3.64 -10.50
N ASN A 118 -3.30 4.75 -11.16
CA ASN A 118 -2.37 5.46 -12.04
C ASN A 118 -1.62 6.54 -11.24
N ALA A 119 -0.33 6.32 -10.98
CA ALA A 119 0.51 7.21 -10.18
C ALA A 119 0.94 8.50 -10.92
N ASP A 120 0.71 8.63 -12.24
CA ASP A 120 0.97 9.88 -12.96
C ASP A 120 -0.21 10.84 -12.91
N THR A 121 -1.44 10.31 -12.91
CA THR A 121 -2.67 11.11 -12.87
C THR A 121 -3.33 11.13 -11.51
N ASN A 122 -2.81 10.36 -10.55
CA ASN A 122 -3.39 10.16 -9.23
C ASN A 122 -4.81 9.55 -9.25
N VAL A 123 -5.21 8.94 -10.38
CA VAL A 123 -6.53 8.32 -10.51
C VAL A 123 -6.50 6.93 -9.90
N ILE A 124 -7.35 6.70 -8.91
CA ILE A 124 -7.61 5.39 -8.32
C ILE A 124 -9.00 4.89 -8.72
N ARG A 125 -9.08 3.64 -9.15
CA ARG A 125 -10.32 2.91 -9.44
C ARG A 125 -10.36 1.69 -8.55
N THR A 126 -11.43 1.56 -7.77
CA THR A 126 -11.63 0.42 -6.88
C THR A 126 -13.12 0.07 -6.89
N PRO A 127 -13.49 -1.23 -7.03
CA PRO A 127 -14.85 -1.68 -6.79
C PRO A 127 -15.17 -1.79 -5.30
N PHE A 128 -14.17 -1.67 -4.43
CA PHE A 128 -14.27 -1.82 -2.99
C PHE A 128 -14.33 -0.47 -2.26
N ASN A 129 -14.99 -0.45 -1.10
CA ASN A 129 -15.05 0.69 -0.20
C ASN A 129 -14.20 0.46 1.08
N ASP A 130 -13.03 -0.18 0.93
CA ASP A 130 -12.18 -0.65 2.04
C ASP A 130 -11.84 0.45 3.06
N LEU A 131 -11.65 1.70 2.60
CA LEU A 131 -11.31 2.81 3.48
C LEU A 131 -12.46 3.19 4.44
N ALA A 132 -13.72 2.96 4.03
CA ALA A 132 -14.89 3.21 4.86
C ALA A 132 -15.12 2.11 5.90
N GLU A 133 -14.59 0.91 5.67
CA GLU A 133 -14.63 -0.21 6.62
C GLU A 133 -13.65 -0.01 7.79
N LEU A 134 -12.65 0.86 7.62
CA LEU A 134 -11.73 1.21 8.71
C LEU A 134 -12.41 2.17 9.72
N PRO A 135 -12.11 2.06 11.03
CA PRO A 135 -12.65 2.97 12.03
C PRO A 135 -12.34 4.44 11.72
N ASN A 136 -13.37 5.30 11.76
CA ASN A 136 -13.25 6.74 11.47
C ASN A 136 -12.15 7.45 12.27
N GLU A 137 -11.92 7.02 13.52
CA GLU A 137 -10.84 7.54 14.35
C GLU A 137 -9.46 7.29 13.72
N VAL A 138 -9.22 6.09 13.17
CA VAL A 138 -7.97 5.74 12.50
C VAL A 138 -7.82 6.57 11.22
N CYS A 139 -8.87 6.66 10.40
CA CYS A 139 -8.87 7.42 9.15
C CYS A 139 -8.63 8.92 9.39
N SER A 140 -9.30 9.51 10.37
CA SER A 140 -9.15 10.94 10.69
C SER A 140 -7.76 11.25 11.25
N GLN A 141 -7.22 10.40 12.12
CA GLN A 141 -5.87 10.57 12.65
C GLN A 141 -4.79 10.40 11.58
N LEU A 142 -4.92 9.38 10.72
CA LEU A 142 -3.99 9.13 9.61
C LEU A 142 -3.99 10.32 8.65
N ARG A 143 -5.17 10.75 8.18
CA ARG A 143 -5.34 11.94 7.33
C ARG A 143 -4.71 13.17 7.96
N ARG A 144 -5.01 13.45 9.23
CA ARG A 144 -4.45 14.62 9.94
C ARG A 144 -2.92 14.60 9.95
N ARG A 145 -2.30 13.44 10.22
CA ARG A 145 -0.83 13.30 10.25
C ARG A 145 -0.22 13.43 8.86
N LEU A 146 -0.88 12.90 7.84
CA LEU A 146 -0.44 13.02 6.45
C LEU A 146 -0.67 14.42 5.86
N SER A 147 -1.52 15.26 6.46
CA SER A 147 -1.71 16.65 6.03
C SER A 147 -0.81 17.65 6.76
N GLN A 148 0.06 17.22 7.69
CA GLN A 148 0.90 18.13 8.46
C GLN A 148 2.08 18.69 7.63
N PRO A 149 2.37 20.00 7.71
CA PRO A 149 3.54 20.59 7.07
C PRO A 149 4.82 20.03 7.72
N GLY A 150 5.76 19.55 6.90
CA GLY A 150 7.00 18.88 7.36
C GLY A 150 7.09 17.39 7.01
N GLN A 151 6.15 16.88 6.20
CA GLN A 151 6.05 15.48 5.77
C GLN A 151 7.31 14.91 5.08
N GLY A 152 8.15 15.78 4.51
CA GLY A 152 9.30 15.37 3.69
C GLY A 152 10.56 14.98 4.45
N MET A 153 10.58 15.03 5.79
CA MET A 153 11.80 14.81 6.57
C MET A 153 11.59 13.76 7.68
N GLY A 154 12.52 12.83 7.80
CA GLY A 154 12.49 11.78 8.83
C GLY A 154 11.45 10.69 8.55
N ASP A 155 10.93 10.07 9.61
CA ASP A 155 10.05 8.89 9.54
C ASP A 155 8.56 9.22 9.75
N SER A 156 8.17 10.49 9.60
CA SER A 156 6.82 10.97 9.95
C SER A 156 5.70 10.23 9.23
N VAL A 157 5.87 9.98 7.92
CA VAL A 157 4.88 9.27 7.10
C VAL A 157 4.76 7.79 7.51
N PRO A 158 5.83 6.98 7.46
CA PRO A 158 5.73 5.57 7.88
C PRO A 158 5.30 5.43 9.34
N ARG A 159 5.70 6.34 10.22
CA ARG A 159 5.25 6.37 11.62
C ARG A 159 3.75 6.66 11.74
N ALA A 160 3.16 7.44 10.83
CA ALA A 160 1.71 7.67 10.81
C ALA A 160 0.95 6.38 10.45
N PHE A 161 1.41 5.65 9.43
CA PHE A 161 0.86 4.35 9.05
C PHE A 161 1.08 3.28 10.13
N LEU A 162 2.27 3.21 10.73
CA LEU A 162 2.55 2.32 11.87
C LEU A 162 1.59 2.58 13.04
N ARG A 163 1.34 3.85 13.38
CA ARG A 163 0.36 4.18 14.44
C ARG A 163 -1.05 3.75 14.06
N ALA A 164 -1.43 3.89 12.79
CA ALA A 164 -2.73 3.41 12.31
C ALA A 164 -2.86 1.89 12.51
N LEU A 165 -1.84 1.12 12.12
CA LEU A 165 -1.77 -0.33 12.36
C LEU A 165 -1.87 -0.66 13.86
N VAL A 166 -1.10 0.02 14.70
CA VAL A 166 -1.13 -0.20 16.15
C VAL A 166 -2.51 0.13 16.75
N MET A 167 -3.22 1.12 16.23
CA MET A 167 -4.59 1.41 16.67
C MET A 167 -5.59 0.34 16.23
N LEU A 168 -5.45 -0.17 15.01
CA LEU A 168 -6.29 -1.25 14.49
C LEU A 168 -6.09 -2.55 15.28
N ILE A 169 -4.84 -2.88 15.63
CA ILE A 169 -4.47 -4.11 16.35
C ILE A 169 -4.67 -3.96 17.86
N GLY A 170 -4.29 -2.81 18.41
CA GLY A 170 -4.22 -2.55 19.85
C GLY A 170 -5.53 -2.11 20.50
N GLY A 171 -6.60 -1.90 19.72
CA GLY A 171 -7.94 -1.57 20.24
C GLY A 171 -8.62 -2.68 21.04
N GLN A 172 -8.05 -3.89 21.10
CA GLN A 172 -8.59 -5.08 21.80
C GLN A 172 -8.20 -5.13 23.29
N GLY A 173 -8.38 -4.02 24.02
CA GLY A 173 -8.02 -3.90 25.45
C GLY A 173 -9.19 -3.86 26.44
N GLY A 174 -10.43 -4.06 25.99
CA GLY A 174 -11.59 -4.03 26.88
C GLY A 174 -12.93 -4.30 26.19
N SER A 175 -13.41 -5.53 26.34
CA SER A 175 -14.82 -5.94 26.22
C SER A 175 -15.51 -5.78 24.85
N GLY A 176 -15.67 -6.89 24.14
CA GLY A 176 -16.75 -7.05 23.16
C GLY A 176 -16.31 -7.66 21.83
N ALA A 177 -16.56 -8.95 21.70
CA ALA A 177 -16.63 -9.72 20.47
C ALA A 177 -16.94 -8.91 19.19
N TRP A 178 -16.04 -8.96 18.20
CA TRP A 178 -16.41 -8.84 16.80
C TRP A 178 -16.68 -10.24 16.28
N TYR A 179 -17.93 -10.70 16.45
CA TYR A 179 -18.49 -11.79 15.66
C TYR A 179 -19.53 -11.22 14.69
N CYS A 180 -19.53 -11.79 13.47
CA CYS A 180 -20.49 -11.71 12.35
C CYS A 180 -20.36 -10.52 11.36
N SER A 181 -20.38 -10.70 10.03
CA SER A 181 -20.85 -11.85 9.22
C SER A 181 -19.99 -12.25 8.01
N ASP A 182 -18.94 -11.51 7.63
CA ASP A 182 -18.25 -11.71 6.33
C ASP A 182 -16.72 -11.92 6.40
N GLY A 183 -16.22 -12.61 7.42
CA GLY A 183 -14.91 -13.29 7.35
C GLY A 183 -13.63 -12.45 7.43
N ILE A 184 -13.69 -11.14 7.70
CA ILE A 184 -12.50 -10.26 7.63
C ILE A 184 -11.51 -10.41 8.82
N ILE A 185 -11.88 -11.04 9.94
CA ILE A 185 -11.06 -11.01 11.18
C ILE A 185 -10.21 -12.28 11.39
N VAL A 186 -10.29 -13.29 10.51
CA VAL A 186 -9.38 -14.46 10.62
C VAL A 186 -7.96 -14.12 10.13
N VAL A 187 -7.81 -13.04 9.36
CA VAL A 187 -6.53 -12.68 8.75
C VAL A 187 -5.48 -12.34 9.81
N MET A 188 -5.83 -11.64 10.90
CA MET A 188 -4.87 -11.25 11.95
C MET A 188 -4.23 -12.40 12.75
N VAL A 189 -4.68 -13.66 12.60
CA VAL A 189 -4.12 -14.83 13.33
C VAL A 189 -3.31 -15.76 12.40
N LEU A 190 -3.21 -15.44 11.11
CA LEU A 190 -2.34 -16.14 10.15
C LEU A 190 -1.21 -15.24 9.60
N TRP A 191 -0.98 -14.10 10.25
CA TRP A 191 0.19 -13.25 10.11
C TRP A 191 1.08 -13.34 11.36
#